data_AF-A0A6I1YS42-F1
#
_entry.id   AF-A0A6I1YS42-F1
#
_cell.length_a   1.000
_cell.length_b   1.000
_cell.length_c   1.000
_cell.angle_alpha   90.00
_cell.angle_beta   90.00
_cell.angle_gamma   90.00
#
_symmetry.space_group_name_H-M   'P 1'
#
loop_
_entity.id
_entity.type
_entity.pdbx_description
1 polymer ?
#
loop_
_entity_poly.entity_id
_entity_poly.type
_entity_poly.pdbx_seq_one_letter_code
_entity_poly.pdbx_strand_id
1 'polypeptide(L)'
;MSGTERERPTRDVPRTLTWVPGGDVTQRPVFEPALKQYQNAYRAADPVFADPARGEAWRSARRRALHLVLAAIAGSEWAGSLVLRGSLLMSVWFGEAAREPGDLDFVVVPADWRIDEKRTDRMIRGIAEAAQDHYGEVAFCARDAVVEDIWTYERVPGRRMVLPWSAPGLPGGHVQLDFVFNEQLPQAPQPVELPGGAVLLGATPGLSLAWKLMWLITDLYPQGKDLYDAVLLAEAHPLSHELLQRVVRLSGEWPNPSLEKPIPLTEVVEAARHVEWHHFVTEYPQFADREREFADRLLRAVTPAFPPDAGQALSFDDRT
;
A
#
# COMPACT_ATOMS: atom_id res chain seq x y z
N MET A 1 -33.16 29.84 14.00
CA MET A 1 -32.27 29.98 15.18
C MET A 1 -31.96 28.58 15.70
N SER A 2 -30.69 28.34 16.08
CA SER A 2 -30.07 27.06 16.50
C SER A 2 -29.78 26.09 15.35
N GLY A 3 -28.55 25.73 15.00
CA GLY A 3 -27.24 26.07 15.54
C GLY A 3 -26.18 25.69 14.48
N THR A 4 -25.21 26.57 14.31
CA THR A 4 -24.23 26.66 13.23
C THR A 4 -23.25 25.48 13.17
N GLU A 5 -23.16 24.89 11.98
CA GLU A 5 -22.01 24.17 11.44
C GLU A 5 -20.75 24.99 11.76
N ARG A 6 -19.93 24.51 12.70
CA ARG A 6 -18.64 25.15 13.00
C ARG A 6 -17.78 25.05 11.74
N GLU A 7 -17.49 26.23 11.20
CA GLU A 7 -16.57 26.49 10.11
C GLU A 7 -15.32 25.60 10.21
N ARG A 8 -15.21 24.63 9.30
CA ARG A 8 -13.97 23.90 9.10
C ARG A 8 -12.96 24.85 8.43
N PRO A 9 -11.71 24.96 8.91
CA PRO A 9 -10.63 25.50 8.09
C PRO A 9 -10.19 24.43 7.07
N THR A 10 -11.07 24.07 6.12
CA THR A 10 -10.89 23.00 5.12
C THR A 10 -10.27 23.52 3.83
N ARG A 11 -8.98 23.89 3.84
CA ARG A 11 -8.26 24.04 2.57
C ARG A 11 -7.00 23.22 2.43
N ASP A 12 -6.58 22.46 3.45
CA ASP A 12 -5.28 21.76 3.40
C ASP A 12 -5.26 20.34 4.00
N VAL A 13 -6.42 19.69 4.08
CA VAL A 13 -6.51 18.27 4.50
C VAL A 13 -7.26 17.44 3.44
N PRO A 14 -6.81 16.22 3.14
CA PRO A 14 -7.48 15.31 2.19
C PRO A 14 -8.93 15.03 2.61
N ARG A 15 -9.87 14.91 1.65
CA ARG A 15 -11.25 14.47 1.97
C ARG A 15 -11.27 13.01 2.40
N THR A 16 -10.25 12.26 2.02
CA THR A 16 -10.04 10.86 2.39
C THR A 16 -9.54 10.69 3.83
N LEU A 17 -9.16 11.77 4.53
CA LEU A 17 -8.85 11.74 5.97
C LEU A 17 -10.15 11.51 6.78
N THR A 18 -10.49 10.25 6.98
CA THR A 18 -11.72 9.82 7.66
C THR A 18 -11.40 9.13 8.98
N TRP A 19 -11.99 9.63 10.05
CA TRP A 19 -11.87 9.06 11.39
C TRP A 19 -12.99 8.05 11.66
N VAL A 20 -12.65 6.98 12.38
CA VAL A 20 -13.61 6.04 12.94
C VAL A 20 -14.33 6.73 14.11
N PRO A 21 -15.67 6.82 14.07
CA PRO A 21 -16.43 7.55 15.09
C PRO A 21 -16.48 6.74 16.40
N GLY A 22 -16.21 7.36 17.55
CA GLY A 22 -16.40 6.71 18.85
C GLY A 22 -15.63 7.40 19.97
N GLY A 23 -16.25 7.53 21.15
CA GLY A 23 -15.61 8.16 22.32
C GLY A 23 -14.52 7.30 22.98
N ASP A 24 -14.54 5.99 22.71
CA ASP A 24 -13.56 5.00 23.21
C ASP A 24 -12.51 4.61 22.14
N VAL A 25 -12.51 5.33 21.01
CA VAL A 25 -11.60 5.12 19.89
C VAL A 25 -10.57 6.25 19.86
N THR A 26 -9.29 5.89 19.86
CA THR A 26 -8.21 6.84 19.63
C THR A 26 -7.56 6.56 18.29
N GLN A 27 -7.42 7.59 17.47
CA GLN A 27 -6.65 7.54 16.22
C GLN A 27 -5.69 8.73 16.17
N ARG A 28 -4.58 8.55 15.47
CA ARG A 28 -3.57 9.58 15.26
C ARG A 28 -3.39 9.83 13.77
N PRO A 29 -3.06 11.05 13.35
CA PRO A 29 -2.63 11.29 11.98
C PRO A 29 -1.27 10.60 11.75
N VAL A 30 -1.12 9.95 10.60
CA VAL A 30 0.13 9.32 10.14
C VAL A 30 0.46 9.88 8.77
N PHE A 31 1.74 10.21 8.56
CA PHE A 31 2.23 10.73 7.29
C PHE A 31 2.11 9.67 6.19
N GLU A 32 1.58 10.06 5.02
CA GLU A 32 1.41 9.23 3.85
C GLU A 32 1.94 9.96 2.61
N PRO A 33 3.08 9.55 2.04
CA PRO A 33 3.71 10.24 0.91
C PRO A 33 2.79 10.46 -0.30
N ALA A 34 1.84 9.55 -0.55
CA ALA A 34 0.87 9.66 -1.65
C ALA A 34 -0.11 10.87 -1.53
N LEU A 35 -0.09 11.57 -0.40
CA LEU A 35 -0.92 12.74 -0.11
C LEU A 35 -0.11 14.04 -0.07
N LYS A 36 1.13 14.06 -0.59
CA LYS A 36 2.02 15.24 -0.58
C LYS A 36 1.49 16.48 -1.32
N GLN A 37 0.46 16.33 -2.16
CA GLN A 37 -0.30 17.46 -2.68
C GLN A 37 -1.01 18.29 -1.58
N TYR A 38 -1.11 17.76 -0.36
CA TYR A 38 -1.57 18.45 0.84
C TYR A 38 -0.40 18.79 1.77
N GLN A 39 -0.45 19.96 2.42
CA GLN A 39 0.65 20.51 3.20
C GLN A 39 1.24 19.55 4.26
N ASN A 40 0.39 18.72 4.89
CA ASN A 40 0.82 17.79 5.93
C ASN A 40 0.68 16.31 5.55
N ALA A 41 0.10 15.99 4.38
CA ALA A 41 -0.01 14.65 3.82
C ALA A 41 -0.42 13.55 4.82
N TYR A 42 -1.47 13.79 5.61
CA TYR A 42 -1.89 12.86 6.67
C TYR A 42 -3.04 11.95 6.26
N ARG A 43 -2.95 10.68 6.66
CA ARG A 43 -4.08 9.75 6.80
C ARG A 43 -4.36 9.46 8.28
N ALA A 44 -5.51 8.85 8.56
CA ALA A 44 -5.78 8.31 9.90
C ALA A 44 -5.04 6.96 10.08
N ALA A 45 -4.38 6.78 11.23
CA ALA A 45 -3.89 5.47 11.67
C ALA A 45 -5.05 4.50 11.95
N ASP A 46 -4.72 3.22 12.10
CA ASP A 46 -5.69 2.26 12.63
C ASP A 46 -6.20 2.68 14.02
N PRO A 47 -7.51 2.49 14.31
CA PRO A 47 -8.10 2.82 15.60
C PRO A 47 -7.57 1.94 16.72
N VAL A 48 -7.19 2.58 17.82
CA VAL A 48 -6.90 1.93 19.09
C VAL A 48 -8.13 2.00 19.97
N PHE A 49 -8.59 0.84 20.43
CA PHE A 49 -9.74 0.68 21.31
C PHE A 49 -9.30 0.50 22.76
N ALA A 50 -10.01 1.12 23.69
CA ALA A 50 -9.77 0.92 25.12
C ALA A 50 -10.04 -0.54 25.55
N ASP A 51 -11.02 -1.20 24.92
CA ASP A 51 -11.32 -2.62 25.11
C ASP A 51 -10.64 -3.48 24.02
N PRO A 52 -9.67 -4.35 24.38
CA PRO A 52 -8.99 -5.23 23.43
C PRO A 52 -9.92 -6.16 22.65
N ALA A 53 -10.99 -6.67 23.28
CA ALA A 53 -11.93 -7.59 22.63
C ALA A 53 -12.72 -6.88 21.53
N ARG A 54 -13.15 -5.64 21.80
CA ARG A 54 -13.77 -4.76 20.80
C ARG A 54 -12.82 -4.44 19.66
N GLY A 55 -11.54 -4.21 19.97
CA GLY A 55 -10.49 -4.00 18.96
C GLY A 55 -10.30 -5.20 18.03
N GLU A 56 -10.29 -6.43 18.56
CA GLU A 56 -10.24 -7.64 17.72
C GLU A 56 -11.51 -7.80 16.87
N ALA A 57 -12.68 -7.59 17.45
CA ALA A 57 -13.94 -7.65 16.71
C ALA A 57 -13.97 -6.65 15.55
N TRP A 58 -13.48 -5.42 15.78
CA TRP A 58 -13.35 -4.40 14.74
C TRP A 58 -12.37 -4.80 13.64
N ARG A 59 -11.17 -5.32 14.00
CA ARG A 59 -10.18 -5.79 13.02
C ARG A 59 -10.71 -6.96 12.19
N SER A 60 -11.43 -7.89 12.81
CA SER A 60 -12.11 -8.98 12.11
C SER A 60 -13.15 -8.47 11.11
N ALA A 61 -14.01 -7.52 11.53
CA ALA A 61 -14.99 -6.89 10.64
C ALA A 61 -14.32 -6.13 9.48
N ARG A 62 -13.21 -5.43 9.73
CA ARG A 62 -12.41 -4.76 8.70
C ARG A 62 -11.81 -5.74 7.70
N ARG A 63 -11.20 -6.84 8.15
CA ARG A 63 -10.69 -7.91 7.26
C ARG A 63 -11.82 -8.49 6.40
N ARG A 64 -12.99 -8.71 7.00
CA ARG A 64 -14.17 -9.15 6.25
C ARG A 64 -14.61 -8.10 5.21
N ALA A 65 -14.58 -6.82 5.56
CA ALA A 65 -14.90 -5.75 4.62
C ALA A 65 -13.94 -5.73 3.42
N LEU A 66 -12.63 -5.85 3.65
CA LEU A 66 -11.62 -5.97 2.58
C LEU A 66 -11.93 -7.16 1.66
N HIS A 67 -12.22 -8.34 2.22
CA HIS A 67 -12.54 -9.54 1.44
C HIS A 67 -13.84 -9.41 0.63
N LEU A 68 -14.87 -8.76 1.17
CA LEU A 68 -16.12 -8.52 0.43
C LEU A 68 -15.90 -7.59 -0.76
N VAL A 69 -15.08 -6.54 -0.61
CA VAL A 69 -14.72 -5.65 -1.71
C VAL A 69 -13.95 -6.41 -2.80
N LEU A 70 -13.01 -7.27 -2.42
CA LEU A 70 -12.26 -8.10 -3.39
C LEU A 70 -13.18 -9.09 -4.12
N ALA A 71 -14.13 -9.70 -3.40
CA ALA A 71 -15.12 -10.58 -4.01
C ALA A 71 -16.04 -9.82 -4.98
N ALA A 72 -16.47 -8.61 -4.63
CA ALA A 72 -17.23 -7.73 -5.51
C ALA A 72 -16.45 -7.40 -6.79
N ILE A 73 -15.16 -7.07 -6.66
CA ILE A 73 -14.28 -6.81 -7.83
C ILE A 73 -14.16 -8.07 -8.69
N ALA A 74 -13.88 -9.22 -8.08
CA ALA A 74 -13.71 -10.49 -8.79
C ALA A 74 -14.96 -10.93 -9.55
N GLY A 75 -16.15 -10.61 -9.03
CA GLY A 75 -17.44 -10.86 -9.68
C GLY A 75 -17.87 -9.80 -10.70
N SER A 76 -17.11 -8.71 -10.85
CA SER A 76 -17.47 -7.59 -11.72
C SER A 76 -16.82 -7.67 -13.11
N GLU A 77 -17.28 -6.83 -14.04
CA GLU A 77 -16.64 -6.66 -15.35
C GLU A 77 -15.19 -6.13 -15.27
N TRP A 78 -14.79 -5.60 -14.11
CA TRP A 78 -13.50 -4.96 -13.89
C TRP A 78 -12.40 -5.93 -13.44
N ALA A 79 -12.72 -7.18 -13.12
CA ALA A 79 -11.75 -8.17 -12.61
C ALA A 79 -10.52 -8.33 -13.51
N GLY A 80 -10.71 -8.29 -14.84
CA GLY A 80 -9.62 -8.38 -15.81
C GLY A 80 -8.84 -7.08 -16.04
N SER A 81 -9.31 -5.97 -15.48
CA SER A 81 -8.72 -4.63 -15.63
C SER A 81 -7.95 -4.16 -14.40
N LEU A 82 -7.90 -4.98 -13.34
CA LEU A 82 -7.32 -4.63 -12.06
C LEU A 82 -6.32 -5.70 -11.63
N VAL A 83 -5.07 -5.27 -11.45
CA VAL A 83 -4.00 -6.11 -10.92
C VAL A 83 -3.73 -5.71 -9.49
N LEU A 84 -4.07 -6.59 -8.56
CA LEU A 84 -3.82 -6.41 -7.15
C LEU A 84 -2.31 -6.35 -6.87
N ARG A 85 -1.90 -5.44 -5.98
CA ARG A 85 -0.52 -5.31 -5.49
C ARG A 85 -0.52 -4.99 -3.99
N GLY A 86 0.67 -4.71 -3.46
CA GLY A 86 0.80 -4.11 -2.14
C GLY A 86 0.56 -5.08 -0.98
N SER A 87 0.13 -4.52 0.15
CA SER A 87 0.15 -5.18 1.45
C SER A 87 -0.79 -6.38 1.56
N LEU A 88 -1.88 -6.40 0.80
CA LEU A 88 -2.80 -7.53 0.79
C LEU A 88 -2.13 -8.82 0.29
N LEU A 89 -1.34 -8.75 -0.78
CA LEU A 89 -0.64 -9.94 -1.30
C LEU A 89 0.38 -10.50 -0.31
N MET A 90 0.98 -9.62 0.51
CA MET A 90 1.87 -10.06 1.60
C MET A 90 1.14 -10.97 2.57
N SER A 91 -0.11 -10.65 2.94
CA SER A 91 -0.90 -11.50 3.84
C SER A 91 -1.23 -12.87 3.25
N VAL A 92 -1.39 -12.96 1.92
CA VAL A 92 -1.62 -14.22 1.21
C VAL A 92 -0.37 -15.11 1.25
N TRP A 93 0.82 -14.52 1.07
CA TRP A 93 2.07 -15.26 1.01
C TRP A 93 2.69 -15.59 2.37
N PHE A 94 2.52 -14.71 3.36
CA PHE A 94 3.25 -14.79 4.63
C PHE A 94 2.36 -14.93 5.87
N GLY A 95 1.03 -14.91 5.71
CA GLY A 95 0.09 -15.09 6.82
C GLY A 95 0.38 -14.16 7.99
N GLU A 96 0.56 -14.71 9.19
CA GLU A 96 0.82 -13.95 10.43
C GLU A 96 2.15 -13.18 10.43
N ALA A 97 3.11 -13.55 9.56
CA ALA A 97 4.34 -12.78 9.42
C ALA A 97 4.13 -11.49 8.63
N ALA A 98 3.09 -11.41 7.79
CA ALA A 98 2.73 -10.16 7.15
C ALA A 98 2.13 -9.20 8.18
N ARG A 99 2.39 -7.92 7.99
CA ARG A 99 1.62 -6.86 8.65
C ARG A 99 0.17 -6.88 8.14
N GLU A 100 -0.75 -6.35 8.95
CA GLU A 100 -2.16 -6.23 8.53
C GLU A 100 -2.27 -5.34 7.27
N PRO A 101 -3.05 -5.74 6.25
CA PRO A 101 -3.27 -4.93 5.07
C PRO A 101 -3.96 -3.60 5.41
N GLY A 102 -3.38 -2.48 4.99
CA GLY A 102 -3.89 -1.13 5.25
C GLY A 102 -4.96 -0.68 4.26
N ASP A 103 -4.85 -1.17 3.03
CA ASP A 103 -5.55 -0.71 1.84
C ASP A 103 -5.57 -1.83 0.78
N LEU A 104 -6.33 -1.59 -0.29
CA LEU A 104 -6.35 -2.40 -1.49
C LEU A 104 -5.69 -1.62 -2.63
N ASP A 105 -4.47 -2.00 -3.01
CA ASP A 105 -3.73 -1.37 -4.09
C ASP A 105 -3.95 -2.09 -5.42
N PHE A 106 -4.25 -1.34 -6.48
CA PHE A 106 -4.42 -1.86 -7.82
C PHE A 106 -3.61 -1.09 -8.86
N VAL A 107 -2.99 -1.83 -9.78
CA VAL A 107 -2.59 -1.28 -11.08
C VAL A 107 -3.75 -1.49 -12.05
N VAL A 108 -4.20 -0.42 -12.68
CA VAL A 108 -5.22 -0.46 -13.73
C VAL A 108 -4.56 -0.85 -15.04
N VAL A 109 -5.10 -1.89 -15.69
CA VAL A 109 -4.63 -2.40 -16.98
C VAL A 109 -5.74 -2.34 -18.03
N PRO A 110 -5.42 -2.16 -19.32
CA PRO A 110 -4.07 -1.95 -19.89
C PRO A 110 -3.44 -0.60 -19.51
N ALA A 111 -2.11 -0.48 -19.66
CA ALA A 111 -1.35 0.71 -19.25
C ALA A 111 -1.71 1.98 -20.05
N ASP A 112 -2.39 1.88 -21.19
CA ASP A 112 -2.92 3.02 -21.93
C ASP A 112 -4.27 3.52 -21.37
N TRP A 113 -4.83 2.87 -20.34
CA TRP A 113 -6.00 3.36 -19.62
C TRP A 113 -5.66 4.63 -18.85
N ARG A 114 -6.29 5.74 -19.23
CA ARG A 114 -6.07 7.04 -18.61
C ARG A 114 -7.08 7.33 -17.49
N ILE A 115 -6.59 8.02 -16.47
CA ILE A 115 -7.37 8.43 -15.29
C ILE A 115 -8.59 9.30 -15.63
N ASP A 116 -8.54 10.08 -16.71
CA ASP A 116 -9.56 11.05 -17.13
C ASP A 116 -10.68 10.45 -18.00
N GLU A 117 -10.63 9.14 -18.27
CA GLU A 117 -11.64 8.48 -19.09
C GLU A 117 -12.96 8.22 -18.35
N LYS A 118 -14.09 8.33 -19.05
CA LYS A 118 -15.42 7.99 -18.50
C LYS A 118 -15.51 6.58 -17.94
N ARG A 119 -14.75 5.62 -18.50
CA ARG A 119 -14.72 4.25 -17.99
C ARG A 119 -14.12 4.17 -16.58
N THR A 120 -13.23 5.09 -16.20
CA THR A 120 -12.65 5.17 -14.86
C THR A 120 -13.72 5.51 -13.82
N ASP A 121 -14.57 6.50 -14.09
CA ASP A 121 -15.67 6.85 -13.19
C ASP A 121 -16.69 5.72 -13.05
N ARG A 122 -16.97 5.00 -14.15
CA ARG A 122 -17.83 3.82 -14.13
C ARG A 122 -17.23 2.68 -13.32
N MET A 123 -15.94 2.44 -13.45
CA MET A 123 -15.23 1.42 -12.68
C MET A 123 -15.33 1.67 -11.18
N ILE A 124 -14.94 2.87 -10.74
CA ILE A 124 -14.93 3.22 -9.31
C ILE A 124 -16.34 3.14 -8.71
N ARG A 125 -17.34 3.71 -9.41
CA ARG A 125 -18.74 3.63 -8.97
C ARG A 125 -19.25 2.18 -8.94
N GLY A 126 -18.99 1.42 -10.00
CA GLY A 126 -19.45 0.04 -10.13
C GLY A 126 -18.87 -0.87 -9.05
N ILE A 127 -17.62 -0.65 -8.62
CA ILE A 127 -17.01 -1.38 -7.51
C ILE A 127 -17.72 -1.07 -6.19
N ALA A 128 -18.01 0.21 -5.92
CA ALA A 128 -18.74 0.60 -4.71
C ALA A 128 -20.17 0.06 -4.69
N GLU A 129 -20.88 0.10 -5.82
CA GLU A 129 -22.22 -0.46 -5.98
C GLU A 129 -22.22 -1.98 -5.81
N ALA A 130 -21.28 -2.70 -6.44
CA ALA A 130 -21.14 -4.15 -6.29
C ALA A 130 -20.82 -4.55 -4.84
N ALA A 131 -20.00 -3.77 -4.12
CA ALA A 131 -19.73 -3.99 -2.71
C ALA A 131 -21.00 -3.80 -1.84
N GLN A 132 -21.82 -2.79 -2.15
CA GLN A 132 -23.08 -2.52 -1.44
C GLN A 132 -24.13 -3.63 -1.65
N ASP A 133 -24.15 -4.28 -2.80
CA ASP A 133 -25.11 -5.35 -3.11
C ASP A 133 -24.84 -6.65 -2.34
N HIS A 134 -23.70 -6.76 -1.64
CA HIS A 134 -23.44 -7.88 -0.73
C HIS A 134 -24.26 -7.79 0.55
N TYR A 135 -24.90 -8.90 0.92
CA TYR A 135 -25.63 -9.05 2.18
C TYR A 135 -24.77 -9.77 3.23
N GLY A 136 -24.78 -9.27 4.47
CA GLY A 136 -24.08 -9.89 5.59
C GLY A 136 -23.99 -8.98 6.81
N GLU A 137 -23.12 -9.35 7.76
CA GLU A 137 -22.85 -8.56 8.96
C GLU A 137 -22.14 -7.23 8.67
N VAL A 138 -21.38 -7.18 7.57
CA VAL A 138 -20.74 -5.97 7.08
C VAL A 138 -21.55 -5.41 5.93
N ALA A 139 -21.96 -4.15 6.04
CA ALA A 139 -22.70 -3.43 5.02
C ALA A 139 -21.93 -2.20 4.55
N PHE A 140 -21.96 -1.93 3.25
CA PHE A 140 -21.32 -0.77 2.61
C PHE A 140 -22.36 0.27 2.20
N CYS A 141 -21.90 1.50 1.99
CA CYS A 141 -22.73 2.58 1.45
C CYS A 141 -22.02 3.23 0.25
N ALA A 142 -22.39 2.82 -0.96
CA ALA A 142 -21.74 3.27 -2.19
C ALA A 142 -21.87 4.78 -2.40
N ARG A 143 -23.02 5.37 -2.02
CA ARG A 143 -23.27 6.81 -2.15
C ARG A 143 -22.37 7.66 -1.24
N ASP A 144 -21.91 7.08 -0.13
CA ASP A 144 -21.08 7.75 0.87
C ASP A 144 -19.58 7.52 0.59
N ALA A 145 -19.24 6.81 -0.50
CA ALA A 145 -17.87 6.64 -0.94
C ALA A 145 -17.23 7.99 -1.31
N VAL A 146 -16.02 8.22 -0.80
CA VAL A 146 -15.24 9.43 -1.09
C VAL A 146 -14.14 9.08 -2.07
N VAL A 147 -14.10 9.77 -3.22
CA VAL A 147 -13.08 9.59 -4.24
C VAL A 147 -12.26 10.86 -4.40
N GLU A 148 -10.95 10.70 -4.52
CA GLU A 148 -10.00 11.79 -4.68
C GLU A 148 -8.81 11.37 -5.55
N ASP A 149 -8.27 12.32 -6.30
CA ASP A 149 -7.02 12.12 -7.03
C ASP A 149 -5.85 12.09 -6.03
N ILE A 150 -4.95 11.14 -6.24
CA ILE A 150 -3.71 11.00 -5.48
C ILE A 150 -2.52 10.96 -6.43
N TRP A 151 -1.37 11.39 -5.94
CA TRP A 151 -0.10 11.22 -6.65
C TRP A 151 0.66 10.10 -5.98
N THR A 152 0.49 8.88 -6.51
CA THR A 152 1.08 7.68 -5.93
C THR A 152 2.58 7.74 -6.13
N TYR A 153 3.30 8.02 -5.04
CA TYR A 153 4.75 8.15 -4.98
C TYR A 153 5.33 9.18 -5.97
N GLU A 154 4.61 10.27 -6.21
CA GLU A 154 5.03 11.39 -7.10
C GLU A 154 5.27 11.02 -8.57
N ARG A 155 4.96 9.78 -8.99
CA ARG A 155 5.32 9.25 -10.32
C ARG A 155 4.16 9.15 -11.29
N VAL A 156 3.06 8.57 -10.83
CA VAL A 156 1.95 8.15 -11.70
C VAL A 156 0.62 8.64 -11.15
N PRO A 157 -0.33 9.00 -12.03
CA PRO A 157 -1.65 9.44 -11.60
C PRO A 157 -2.38 8.30 -10.91
N GLY A 158 -3.00 8.62 -9.77
CA GLY A 158 -3.81 7.65 -9.02
C GLY A 158 -5.15 8.22 -8.59
N ARG A 159 -6.07 7.31 -8.24
CA ARG A 159 -7.32 7.64 -7.54
C ARG A 159 -7.44 6.81 -6.28
N ARG A 160 -7.77 7.47 -5.18
CA ARG A 160 -8.13 6.84 -3.92
C ARG A 160 -9.64 6.87 -3.74
N MET A 161 -10.22 5.71 -3.45
CA MET A 161 -11.59 5.57 -2.97
C MET A 161 -11.58 5.13 -1.51
N VAL A 162 -12.29 5.84 -0.66
CA VAL A 162 -12.59 5.45 0.72
C VAL A 162 -14.05 5.03 0.76
N LEU A 163 -14.30 3.73 0.89
CA LEU A 163 -15.63 3.13 0.92
C LEU A 163 -16.02 2.82 2.38
N PRO A 164 -17.02 3.50 2.96
CA PRO A 164 -17.43 3.26 4.33
C PRO A 164 -18.12 1.90 4.48
N TRP A 165 -17.87 1.27 5.62
CA TRP A 165 -18.56 0.04 6.05
C TRP A 165 -19.09 0.19 7.47
N SER A 166 -20.12 -0.58 7.78
CA SER A 166 -20.73 -0.68 9.10
C SER A 166 -20.92 -2.15 9.49
N ALA A 167 -20.91 -2.42 10.79
CA ALA A 167 -21.21 -3.72 11.35
C ALA A 167 -21.94 -3.55 12.71
N PRO A 168 -22.94 -4.39 13.04
CA PRO A 168 -23.68 -4.28 14.29
C PRO A 168 -22.76 -4.26 15.52
N GLY A 169 -22.99 -3.31 16.43
CA GLY A 169 -22.22 -3.18 17.67
C GLY A 169 -20.81 -2.57 17.54
N LEU A 170 -20.36 -2.27 16.32
CA LEU A 170 -19.05 -1.67 16.05
C LEU A 170 -19.20 -0.23 15.51
N PRO A 171 -18.19 0.63 15.70
CA PRO A 171 -18.24 2.01 15.19
C PRO A 171 -18.20 2.14 13.65
N GLY A 172 -18.11 1.04 12.91
CA GLY A 172 -17.87 1.03 11.47
C GLY A 172 -16.42 1.40 11.13
N GLY A 173 -16.16 1.64 9.85
CA GLY A 173 -14.85 2.02 9.36
C GLY A 173 -14.87 2.30 7.86
N HIS A 174 -13.71 2.21 7.23
CA HIS A 174 -13.59 2.35 5.79
C HIS A 174 -12.66 1.28 5.20
N VAL A 175 -12.88 0.97 3.93
CA VAL A 175 -11.92 0.29 3.06
C VAL A 175 -11.32 1.36 2.15
N GLN A 176 -10.01 1.49 2.16
CA GLN A 176 -9.28 2.32 1.21
C GLN A 176 -8.91 1.46 -0.01
N LEU A 177 -9.19 1.96 -1.20
CA LEU A 177 -8.78 1.38 -2.47
C LEU A 177 -7.98 2.41 -3.25
N ASP A 178 -6.78 2.07 -3.67
CA ASP A 178 -5.91 2.91 -4.47
C ASP A 178 -5.74 2.32 -5.85
N PHE A 179 -6.03 3.12 -6.86
CA PHE A 179 -5.93 2.76 -8.27
C PHE A 179 -4.82 3.58 -8.91
N VAL A 180 -3.81 2.90 -9.43
CA VAL A 180 -2.71 3.51 -10.16
C VAL A 180 -2.91 3.31 -11.65
N PHE A 181 -2.85 4.40 -12.41
CA PHE A 181 -3.03 4.41 -13.86
C PHE A 181 -1.69 4.57 -14.56
N ASN A 182 -1.61 4.08 -15.80
CA ASN A 182 -0.43 4.21 -16.67
C ASN A 182 0.87 3.54 -16.18
N GLU A 183 0.83 2.85 -15.05
CA GLU A 183 1.93 1.99 -14.59
C GLU A 183 2.16 0.83 -15.57
N GLN A 184 3.40 0.65 -16.00
CA GLN A 184 3.79 -0.48 -16.85
C GLN A 184 4.15 -1.70 -15.99
N LEU A 185 3.61 -2.86 -16.33
CA LEU A 185 3.90 -4.12 -15.67
C LEU A 185 5.03 -4.88 -16.40
N PRO A 186 6.29 -4.88 -15.92
CA PRO A 186 7.39 -5.57 -16.59
C PRO A 186 7.30 -7.10 -16.50
N GLN A 187 6.45 -7.60 -15.62
CA GLN A 187 6.10 -9.01 -15.50
C GLN A 187 4.58 -9.15 -15.60
N ALA A 188 4.11 -10.15 -16.35
CA ALA A 188 2.68 -10.41 -16.47
C ALA A 188 2.07 -10.74 -15.09
N PRO A 189 0.88 -10.21 -14.77
CA PRO A 189 0.18 -10.57 -13.54
C PRO A 189 -0.26 -12.04 -13.58
N GLN A 190 -0.44 -12.63 -12.41
CA GLN A 190 -0.85 -14.02 -12.25
C GLN A 190 -2.16 -14.10 -11.47
N PRO A 191 -3.03 -15.09 -11.73
CA PRO A 191 -4.18 -15.34 -10.87
C PRO A 191 -3.74 -15.63 -9.43
N VAL A 192 -4.36 -14.97 -8.46
CA VAL A 192 -4.16 -15.18 -7.03
C VAL A 192 -5.49 -15.53 -6.40
N GLU A 193 -5.53 -16.67 -5.71
CA GLU A 193 -6.66 -17.05 -4.87
C GLU A 193 -6.58 -16.30 -3.53
N LEU A 194 -7.64 -15.57 -3.22
CA LEU A 194 -7.74 -14.74 -2.03
C LEU A 194 -8.49 -15.47 -0.92
N PRO A 195 -8.28 -15.09 0.35
CA PRO A 195 -9.12 -15.59 1.44
C PRO A 195 -10.61 -15.38 1.12
N GLY A 196 -11.39 -16.46 1.17
CA GLY A 196 -12.80 -16.46 0.76
C GLY A 196 -13.07 -16.95 -0.67
N GLY A 197 -12.03 -17.37 -1.41
CA GLY A 197 -12.16 -18.08 -2.69
C GLY A 197 -12.31 -17.19 -3.91
N ALA A 198 -12.25 -15.87 -3.76
CA ALA A 198 -12.19 -14.94 -4.89
C ALA A 198 -10.85 -15.09 -5.61
N VAL A 199 -10.85 -14.97 -6.94
CA VAL A 199 -9.63 -15.00 -7.76
C VAL A 199 -9.49 -13.68 -8.50
N LEU A 200 -8.34 -13.02 -8.33
CA LEU A 200 -7.99 -11.78 -9.03
C LEU A 200 -6.63 -11.91 -9.71
N LEU A 201 -6.35 -11.05 -10.68
CA LEU A 201 -4.99 -10.85 -11.16
C LEU A 201 -4.18 -10.16 -10.06
N GLY A 202 -2.99 -10.67 -9.76
CA GLY A 202 -2.07 -10.11 -8.78
C GLY A 202 -0.65 -10.00 -9.32
N ALA A 203 0.10 -9.05 -8.79
CA ALA A 203 1.53 -8.96 -8.99
C ALA A 203 2.23 -10.21 -8.41
N THR A 204 3.31 -10.64 -9.06
CA THR A 204 4.11 -11.76 -8.55
C THR A 204 4.95 -11.32 -7.35
N PRO A 205 5.41 -12.26 -6.49
CA PRO A 205 6.32 -11.92 -5.39
C PRO A 205 7.60 -11.22 -5.88
N GLY A 206 8.15 -11.66 -7.03
CA GLY A 206 9.34 -11.04 -7.62
C GLY A 206 9.12 -9.60 -8.07
N LEU A 207 7.96 -9.29 -8.67
CA LEU A 207 7.60 -7.92 -9.04
C LEU A 207 7.34 -7.05 -7.81
N SER A 208 6.65 -7.59 -6.79
CA SER A 208 6.46 -6.91 -5.51
C SER A 208 7.79 -6.57 -4.84
N LEU A 209 8.76 -7.49 -4.83
CA LEU A 209 10.09 -7.24 -4.28
C LEU A 209 10.82 -6.14 -5.05
N ALA A 210 10.81 -6.20 -6.39
CA ALA A 210 11.43 -5.20 -7.24
C ALA A 210 10.84 -3.80 -7.03
N TRP A 211 9.52 -3.68 -6.87
CA TRP A 211 8.88 -2.41 -6.52
C TRP A 211 9.26 -1.92 -5.13
N LYS A 212 9.31 -2.79 -4.12
CA LYS A 212 9.73 -2.39 -2.76
C LYS A 212 11.14 -1.84 -2.75
N LEU A 213 12.07 -2.50 -3.44
CA LEU A 213 13.44 -2.01 -3.58
C LEU A 213 13.52 -0.71 -4.38
N MET A 214 12.78 -0.59 -5.48
CA MET A 214 12.69 0.67 -6.22
C MET A 214 12.22 1.80 -5.30
N TRP A 215 11.16 1.61 -4.52
CA TRP A 215 10.64 2.62 -3.60
C TRP A 215 11.66 3.03 -2.55
N LEU A 216 12.38 2.08 -1.96
CA LEU A 216 13.44 2.38 -1.01
C LEU A 216 14.56 3.21 -1.63
N ILE A 217 14.90 2.95 -2.90
CA ILE A 217 16.01 3.62 -3.62
C ILE A 217 15.60 5.02 -4.11
N THR A 218 14.39 5.16 -4.65
CA THR A 218 14.03 6.35 -5.44
C THR A 218 13.12 7.34 -4.72
N ASP A 219 12.32 6.87 -3.75
CA ASP A 219 11.35 7.74 -3.12
C ASP A 219 12.04 8.72 -2.16
N LEU A 220 11.57 9.97 -2.14
CA LEU A 220 12.13 11.00 -1.26
C LEU A 220 11.95 10.69 0.24
N TYR A 221 10.96 9.86 0.57
CA TYR A 221 10.64 9.43 1.94
C TYR A 221 10.47 7.91 2.00
N PRO A 222 11.57 7.13 1.94
CA PRO A 222 11.48 5.67 1.93
C PRO A 222 10.88 5.16 3.25
N GLN A 223 9.84 4.34 3.18
CA GLN A 223 9.06 3.98 4.37
C GLN A 223 9.55 2.69 5.03
N GLY A 224 9.55 2.64 6.36
CA GLY A 224 9.91 1.43 7.12
C GLY A 224 9.04 0.20 6.79
N LYS A 225 7.76 0.41 6.43
CA LYS A 225 6.86 -0.65 5.96
C LYS A 225 7.37 -1.34 4.69
N ASP A 226 8.05 -0.59 3.81
CA ASP A 226 8.59 -1.13 2.57
C ASP A 226 9.87 -1.93 2.80
N LEU A 227 10.72 -1.52 3.75
CA LEU A 227 11.85 -2.32 4.22
C LEU A 227 11.36 -3.65 4.84
N TYR A 228 10.37 -3.59 5.73
CA TYR A 228 9.79 -4.78 6.34
C TYR A 228 9.26 -5.77 5.28
N ASP A 229 8.43 -5.28 4.35
CA ASP A 229 7.86 -6.10 3.28
C ASP A 229 8.95 -6.65 2.34
N ALA A 230 9.98 -5.85 2.01
CA ALA A 230 11.11 -6.28 1.17
C ALA A 230 11.90 -7.42 1.80
N VAL A 231 12.12 -7.40 3.11
CA VAL A 231 12.82 -8.48 3.83
C VAL A 231 12.06 -9.80 3.70
N LEU A 232 10.76 -9.80 3.99
CA LEU A 232 9.94 -11.01 3.89
C LEU A 232 9.94 -11.58 2.46
N LEU A 233 9.83 -10.70 1.46
CA LEU A 233 9.88 -11.08 0.06
C LEU A 233 11.24 -11.64 -0.34
N ALA A 234 12.34 -10.97 0.02
CA ALA A 234 13.69 -11.35 -0.38
C ALA A 234 14.15 -12.68 0.26
N GLU A 235 13.74 -12.94 1.51
CA GLU A 235 14.08 -14.20 2.19
C GLU A 235 13.33 -15.41 1.60
N ALA A 236 12.15 -15.18 1.00
CA ALA A 236 11.35 -16.25 0.39
C ALA A 236 11.54 -16.38 -1.13
N HIS A 237 11.86 -15.28 -1.81
CA HIS A 237 11.94 -15.21 -3.27
C HIS A 237 13.23 -14.50 -3.70
N PRO A 238 14.13 -15.19 -4.43
CA PRO A 238 15.35 -14.58 -4.92
C PRO A 238 15.06 -13.34 -5.78
N LEU A 239 15.80 -12.27 -5.51
CA LEU A 239 15.74 -11.06 -6.33
C LEU A 239 16.23 -11.35 -7.74
N SER A 240 15.50 -10.87 -8.75
CA SER A 240 16.01 -10.73 -10.11
C SER A 240 16.53 -9.31 -10.31
N HIS A 241 17.85 -9.17 -10.46
CA HIS A 241 18.49 -7.88 -10.72
C HIS A 241 18.02 -7.24 -12.03
N GLU A 242 17.78 -8.06 -13.06
CA GLU A 242 17.19 -7.61 -14.33
C GLU A 242 15.79 -7.02 -14.14
N LEU A 243 14.95 -7.67 -13.33
CA LEU A 243 13.60 -7.17 -13.04
C LEU A 243 13.65 -5.87 -12.26
N LEU A 244 14.53 -5.76 -11.26
CA LEU A 244 14.75 -4.52 -10.51
C LEU A 244 15.16 -3.37 -11.46
N GLN A 245 16.14 -3.61 -12.33
CA GLN A 245 16.59 -2.62 -13.32
C GLN A 245 15.43 -2.19 -14.23
N ARG A 246 14.61 -3.13 -14.66
CA ARG A 246 13.48 -2.87 -15.55
C ARG A 246 12.38 -2.08 -14.86
N VAL A 247 12.05 -2.40 -13.62
CA VAL A 247 11.08 -1.66 -12.80
C VAL A 247 11.53 -0.21 -12.62
N VAL A 248 12.78 0.02 -12.21
CA VAL A 248 13.32 1.38 -12.05
C VAL A 248 13.24 2.16 -13.36
N ARG A 249 13.64 1.56 -14.49
CA ARG A 249 13.55 2.23 -15.80
C ARG A 249 12.12 2.61 -16.18
N LEU A 250 11.11 1.80 -15.82
CA LEU A 250 9.72 2.04 -16.19
C LEU A 250 8.99 3.00 -15.24
N SER A 251 9.56 3.27 -14.06
CA SER A 251 8.93 4.07 -13.00
C SER A 251 8.78 5.57 -13.31
N GLY A 252 9.40 6.07 -14.39
CA GLY A 252 9.40 7.49 -14.72
C GLY A 252 10.58 8.27 -14.13
N GLU A 253 11.38 7.65 -13.24
CA GLU A 253 12.68 8.16 -12.75
C GLU A 253 13.77 8.15 -13.84
N TRP A 254 13.41 7.83 -15.09
CA TRP A 254 14.31 7.76 -16.22
C TRP A 254 13.99 8.86 -17.25
N PRO A 255 14.99 9.56 -17.82
CA PRO A 255 16.43 9.38 -17.59
C PRO A 255 16.92 10.12 -16.33
N ASN A 256 17.39 9.36 -15.34
CA ASN A 256 18.27 9.86 -14.30
C ASN A 256 19.67 9.29 -14.59
N PRO A 257 20.68 10.14 -14.88
CA PRO A 257 22.03 9.69 -15.22
C PRO A 257 22.65 8.72 -14.19
N SER A 258 22.26 8.82 -12.92
CA SER A 258 22.71 7.93 -11.84
C SER A 258 22.11 6.52 -11.95
N LEU A 259 20.93 6.40 -12.56
CA LEU A 259 20.21 5.14 -12.75
C LEU A 259 20.42 4.57 -14.16
N GLU A 260 21.20 5.24 -15.02
CA GLU A 260 21.49 4.77 -16.38
C GLU A 260 22.30 3.47 -16.45
N LYS A 261 23.03 3.19 -15.37
CA LYS A 261 23.87 2.02 -15.19
C LYS A 261 23.10 0.91 -14.45
N PRO A 262 23.60 -0.33 -14.46
CA PRO A 262 23.09 -1.38 -13.58
C PRO A 262 23.10 -0.89 -12.13
N ILE A 263 21.97 -1.03 -11.44
CA ILE A 263 21.82 -0.60 -10.04
C ILE A 263 22.84 -1.37 -9.19
N PRO A 264 23.83 -0.72 -8.57
CA PRO A 264 24.80 -1.39 -7.72
C PRO A 264 24.18 -1.73 -6.37
N LEU A 265 24.80 -2.68 -5.65
CA LEU A 265 24.36 -3.05 -4.30
C LEU A 265 24.41 -1.85 -3.33
N THR A 266 25.32 -0.90 -3.56
CA THR A 266 25.45 0.33 -2.76
C THR A 266 24.17 1.15 -2.69
N GLU A 267 23.37 1.19 -3.75
CA GLU A 267 22.08 1.91 -3.71
C GLU A 267 21.12 1.28 -2.70
N VAL A 268 21.09 -0.05 -2.63
CA VAL A 268 20.26 -0.76 -1.64
C VAL A 268 20.79 -0.56 -0.23
N VAL A 269 22.13 -0.53 -0.06
CA VAL A 269 22.77 -0.28 1.24
C VAL A 269 22.41 1.10 1.77
N GLU A 270 22.54 2.14 0.95
CA GLU A 270 22.21 3.51 1.35
C GLU A 270 20.71 3.66 1.61
N ALA A 271 19.86 3.10 0.73
CA ALA A 271 18.41 3.12 0.92
C ALA A 271 17.97 2.47 2.25
N ALA A 272 18.54 1.31 2.60
CA ALA A 272 18.20 0.60 3.84
C ALA A 272 18.64 1.32 5.12
N ARG A 273 19.55 2.31 5.04
CA ARG A 273 20.03 3.12 6.17
C ARG A 273 19.19 4.35 6.48
N HIS A 274 18.35 4.77 5.54
CA HIS A 274 17.65 6.06 5.58
C HIS A 274 16.12 5.92 5.59
N VAL A 275 15.60 4.76 5.96
CA VAL A 275 14.16 4.53 6.00
C VAL A 275 13.51 5.25 7.17
N GLU A 276 12.27 5.71 6.99
CA GLU A 276 11.47 6.30 8.06
C GLU A 276 10.89 5.21 8.98
N TRP A 277 11.75 4.46 9.68
CA TRP A 277 11.36 3.36 10.56
C TRP A 277 10.44 3.80 11.70
N HIS A 278 10.65 5.01 12.22
CA HIS A 278 9.84 5.61 13.28
C HIS A 278 8.35 5.73 12.92
N HIS A 279 8.03 5.95 11.64
CA HIS A 279 6.63 5.94 11.17
C HIS A 279 6.04 4.52 11.21
N PHE A 280 6.81 3.51 10.80
CA PHE A 280 6.36 2.10 10.83
C PHE A 280 6.09 1.61 12.26
N VAL A 281 7.00 1.87 13.20
CA VAL A 281 6.86 1.40 14.60
C VAL A 281 5.80 2.15 15.39
N THR A 282 5.28 3.26 14.87
CA THR A 282 4.08 3.92 15.43
C THR A 282 2.86 3.01 15.33
N GLU A 283 2.74 2.24 14.24
CA GLU A 283 1.68 1.25 14.04
C GLU A 283 2.11 -0.16 14.51
N TYR A 284 3.42 -0.45 14.55
CA TYR A 284 3.97 -1.74 14.97
C TYR A 284 5.07 -1.63 16.05
N PRO A 285 4.73 -1.26 17.31
CA PRO A 285 5.70 -0.98 18.36
C PRO A 285 6.61 -2.17 18.73
N GLN A 286 6.20 -3.41 18.45
CA GLN A 286 7.01 -4.60 18.68
C GLN A 286 8.31 -4.63 17.85
N PHE A 287 8.47 -3.73 16.88
CA PHE A 287 9.66 -3.61 16.03
C PHE A 287 10.51 -2.35 16.32
N ALA A 288 10.23 -1.61 17.40
CA ALA A 288 10.86 -0.32 17.73
C ALA A 288 12.37 -0.24 17.46
N ASP A 289 13.14 -1.25 17.90
CA ASP A 289 14.61 -1.23 17.87
C ASP A 289 15.21 -2.23 16.85
N ARG A 290 14.42 -2.64 15.85
CA ARG A 290 14.80 -3.71 14.91
C ARG A 290 15.19 -3.20 13.51
N GLU A 291 15.28 -1.90 13.29
CA GLU A 291 15.63 -1.32 11.99
C GLU A 291 16.92 -1.90 11.41
N ARG A 292 18.03 -1.85 12.18
CA ARG A 292 19.33 -2.39 11.76
C ARG A 292 19.25 -3.88 11.44
N GLU A 293 18.50 -4.64 12.25
CA GLU A 293 18.31 -6.07 12.02
C GLU A 293 17.63 -6.34 10.67
N PHE A 294 16.58 -5.59 10.34
CA PHE A 294 15.86 -5.73 9.06
C PHE A 294 16.71 -5.25 7.88
N ALA A 295 17.47 -4.17 8.02
CA ALA A 295 18.43 -3.73 7.00
C ALA A 295 19.48 -4.82 6.71
N ASP A 296 20.07 -5.41 7.75
CA ASP A 296 21.07 -6.48 7.61
C ASP A 296 20.46 -7.74 6.97
N ARG A 297 19.21 -8.09 7.31
CA ARG A 297 18.48 -9.21 6.71
C ARG A 297 18.23 -8.97 5.23
N LEU A 298 17.75 -7.78 4.86
CA LEU A 298 17.50 -7.43 3.47
C LEU A 298 18.77 -7.62 2.64
N LEU A 299 19.88 -7.03 3.10
CA LEU A 299 21.13 -7.05 2.35
C LEU A 299 21.68 -8.47 2.19
N ARG A 300 21.68 -9.27 3.25
CA ARG A 300 22.05 -10.69 3.13
C ARG A 300 21.23 -11.44 2.09
N ALA A 301 19.92 -11.17 2.03
CA ALA A 301 19.02 -11.84 1.10
C ALA A 301 19.20 -11.37 -0.35
N VAL A 302 19.47 -10.07 -0.58
CA VAL A 302 19.56 -9.53 -1.95
C VAL A 302 20.96 -9.56 -2.55
N THR A 303 22.03 -9.55 -1.74
CA THR A 303 23.42 -9.54 -2.22
C THR A 303 23.71 -10.60 -3.30
N PRO A 304 23.23 -11.86 -3.22
CA PRO A 304 23.50 -12.86 -4.26
C PRO A 304 22.97 -12.51 -5.66
N ALA A 305 22.01 -11.59 -5.76
CA ALA A 305 21.46 -11.15 -7.04
C ALA A 305 22.32 -10.07 -7.73
N PHE A 306 23.21 -9.41 -6.99
CA PHE A 306 24.07 -8.37 -7.55
C PHE A 306 25.38 -8.97 -8.06
N PRO A 307 25.95 -8.42 -9.14
CA PRO A 307 27.30 -8.78 -9.56
C PRO A 307 28.26 -8.58 -8.38
N PRO A 308 29.22 -9.50 -8.16
CA PRO A 308 30.26 -9.27 -7.16
C PRO A 308 30.99 -7.98 -7.53
N ASP A 309 30.84 -6.96 -6.70
CA ASP A 309 31.57 -5.71 -6.87
C ASP A 309 33.05 -6.06 -7.02
N ALA A 310 33.68 -5.55 -8.08
CA ALA A 310 35.13 -5.59 -8.23
C ALA A 310 35.76 -4.67 -7.17
N GLY A 311 35.76 -5.14 -5.92
CA GLY A 311 36.45 -4.56 -4.76
C GLY A 311 35.69 -3.46 -4.01
N GLN A 312 34.86 -3.85 -3.03
CA GLN A 312 35.06 -3.49 -1.61
C GLN A 312 33.99 -4.12 -0.72
N ALA A 313 34.41 -4.66 0.42
CA ALA A 313 33.53 -5.19 1.45
C ALA A 313 32.82 -4.02 2.16
N LEU A 314 31.53 -3.85 1.89
CA LEU A 314 30.67 -2.94 2.63
C LEU A 314 30.25 -3.62 3.93
N SER A 315 31.06 -3.41 4.98
CA SER A 315 30.65 -3.67 6.36
C SER A 315 29.75 -2.53 6.85
N PHE A 316 28.76 -2.86 7.69
CA PHE A 316 27.90 -1.89 8.39
C PHE A 316 28.62 -1.12 9.51
N ASP A 317 29.88 -1.45 9.80
CA ASP A 317 30.67 -0.72 10.77
C ASP A 317 31.43 0.41 10.11
N ASP A 318 30.78 1.57 10.00
CA ASP A 318 31.46 2.85 10.18
C ASP A 318 30.45 3.97 10.45
N ARG A 319 30.14 4.19 11.73
CA ARG A 319 30.33 5.46 12.48
C ARG A 319 29.34 5.55 13.64
N THR A 320 29.95 5.83 14.79
CA THR A 320 29.38 6.41 16.02
C THR A 320 28.29 7.44 15.81
#